data_AF-A0A6N9Q1G6-F1
#
_entry.id   AF-A0A6N9Q1G6-F1
#
_cell.length_a   1.000
_cell.length_b   1.000
_cell.length_c   1.000
_cell.angle_alpha   90.00
_cell.angle_beta   90.00
_cell.angle_gamma   90.00
#
_symmetry.space_group_name_H-M   'P 1'
#
loop_
_entity.id
_entity.type
_entity.pdbx_description
1 polymer ?
#
loop_
_entity_poly.entity_id
_entity_poly.type
_entity_poly.pdbx_seq_one_letter_code
_entity_poly.pdbx_strand_id
1 'polypeptide(L)'
;MIETLAFRIAKSIKDIDPENTNSIEVMKFSLIILINNLLVISISIIFSMLFGYTITAIIGLLAFAILRLLTGGYHFKSALACTVTSITLILCIPLFPVSKMIISLLTILSLILIYFFAPSNIEDSSRIPKKYYPHLKLAALTLVGISVFIQSIPISIAFFIQSLTLIRR
;
A
#
# COMPACT_ATOMS: atom_id res chain seq x y z
N MET A 1 6.89 -20.31 -5.31
CA MET A 1 5.53 -20.76 -4.94
C MET A 1 4.44 -19.81 -5.44
N ILE A 2 4.45 -18.53 -5.03
CA ILE A 2 3.46 -17.53 -5.50
C ILE A 2 3.49 -17.35 -7.01
N GLU A 3 4.68 -17.24 -7.62
CA GLU A 3 4.82 -17.15 -9.07
C GLU A 3 4.23 -18.35 -9.82
N THR A 4 4.44 -19.56 -9.29
CA THR A 4 3.91 -20.80 -9.84
C THR A 4 2.39 -20.86 -9.73
N LEU A 5 1.82 -20.42 -8.59
CA LEU A 5 0.38 -20.32 -8.39
C LEU A 5 -0.23 -19.28 -9.34
N ALA A 6 0.35 -18.08 -9.40
CA ALA A 6 -0.10 -17.02 -10.29
C ALA A 6 -0.04 -17.45 -11.77
N PHE A 7 1.01 -18.17 -12.18
CA PHE A 7 1.11 -18.74 -13.52
C PHE A 7 0.02 -19.78 -13.79
N ARG A 8 -0.24 -20.71 -12.87
CA ARG A 8 -1.29 -21.73 -13.03
C ARG A 8 -2.67 -21.09 -13.17
N ILE A 9 -2.97 -20.09 -12.36
CA ILE A 9 -4.24 -19.35 -12.43
C ILE A 9 -4.32 -18.57 -13.75
N ALA A 10 -3.27 -17.82 -14.13
CA ALA A 10 -3.24 -17.06 -15.38
C ALA A 10 -3.42 -17.97 -16.61
N LYS A 11 -2.75 -19.12 -16.62
CA LYS A 11 -2.88 -20.11 -17.68
C LYS A 11 -4.30 -20.68 -17.72
N SER A 12 -4.86 -21.08 -16.57
CA SER A 12 -6.23 -21.59 -16.52
C SER A 12 -7.27 -20.59 -17.00
N ILE A 13 -7.10 -19.29 -16.69
CA ILE A 13 -7.98 -18.22 -17.19
C ILE A 13 -7.83 -18.07 -18.72
N LYS A 14 -6.59 -18.06 -19.23
CA LYS A 14 -6.30 -17.95 -20.66
C LYS A 14 -6.85 -19.12 -21.47
N ASP A 15 -6.76 -20.33 -20.93
CA ASP A 15 -7.22 -21.56 -21.57
C ASP A 15 -8.77 -21.61 -21.68
N ILE A 16 -9.50 -20.93 -20.78
CA ILE A 16 -10.97 -20.85 -20.79
C ILE A 16 -11.48 -19.81 -21.80
N ASP A 17 -10.85 -18.65 -21.88
CA ASP A 17 -11.27 -17.56 -22.78
C ASP A 17 -10.06 -16.89 -23.48
N PRO A 18 -9.50 -17.54 -24.52
CA PRO A 18 -8.27 -17.07 -25.15
C PRO A 18 -8.41 -15.68 -25.79
N GLU A 19 -9.56 -15.36 -26.36
CA GLU A 19 -9.77 -14.15 -27.16
C GLU A 19 -10.01 -12.90 -26.30
N ASN A 20 -10.69 -13.03 -25.15
CA ASN A 20 -11.05 -11.87 -24.31
C ASN A 20 -10.11 -11.64 -23.12
N THR A 21 -9.03 -12.42 -22.99
CA THR A 21 -8.09 -12.32 -21.87
C THR A 21 -6.75 -11.70 -22.31
N ASN A 22 -6.10 -11.00 -21.37
CA ASN A 22 -4.76 -10.45 -21.60
C ASN A 22 -3.70 -11.56 -21.77
N SER A 23 -2.45 -11.19 -22.04
CA SER A 23 -1.36 -12.17 -22.07
C SER A 23 -1.16 -12.82 -20.70
N ILE A 24 -0.68 -14.07 -20.70
CA ILE A 24 -0.40 -14.82 -19.46
C ILE A 24 0.58 -14.03 -18.58
N GLU A 25 1.57 -13.35 -19.15
CA GLU A 25 2.54 -12.55 -18.40
C GLU A 25 1.91 -11.36 -17.68
N VAL A 26 1.01 -10.61 -18.34
CA VAL A 26 0.31 -9.47 -17.74
C VAL A 26 -0.62 -9.95 -16.62
N MET A 27 -1.34 -11.05 -16.83
CA MET A 27 -2.22 -11.63 -15.81
C MET A 27 -1.43 -12.18 -14.63
N LYS A 28 -0.33 -12.90 -14.88
CA LYS A 28 0.57 -13.43 -13.85
C LYS A 28 1.14 -12.30 -12.99
N PHE A 29 1.60 -11.21 -13.58
CA PHE A 29 2.10 -10.05 -12.83
C PHE A 29 1.03 -9.47 -11.90
N SER A 30 -0.17 -9.23 -12.43
CA SER A 30 -1.32 -8.74 -11.67
C SER A 30 -1.69 -9.70 -10.53
N LEU A 31 -1.70 -11.00 -10.79
CA LEU A 31 -2.00 -12.03 -9.80
C LEU A 31 -0.94 -12.13 -8.70
N ILE A 32 0.34 -11.97 -9.03
CA ILE A 32 1.41 -11.92 -8.02
C ILE A 32 1.16 -10.75 -7.05
N ILE A 33 0.83 -9.56 -7.58
CA ILE A 33 0.50 -8.39 -6.74
C ILE A 33 -0.72 -8.68 -5.87
N LEU A 34 -1.78 -9.22 -6.45
CA LEU A 34 -3.02 -9.53 -5.73
C LEU A 34 -2.79 -10.54 -4.59
N ILE A 35 -2.15 -11.67 -4.89
CA ILE A 35 -1.89 -12.73 -3.91
C ILE A 35 -0.98 -12.21 -2.79
N ASN A 36 0.06 -11.44 -3.13
CA ASN A 36 0.94 -10.84 -2.13
C ASN A 36 0.17 -9.91 -1.19
N ASN A 37 -0.64 -9.01 -1.73
CA ASN A 37 -1.42 -8.07 -0.93
C ASN A 37 -2.42 -8.80 -0.02
N LEU A 38 -3.11 -9.82 -0.54
CA LEU A 38 -4.02 -10.64 0.27
C LEU A 38 -3.28 -11.33 1.42
N LEU A 39 -2.11 -11.94 1.16
CA LEU A 39 -1.31 -12.57 2.20
C LEU A 39 -0.86 -11.57 3.27
N VAL A 40 -0.37 -10.39 2.88
CA VAL A 40 0.05 -9.33 3.81
C VAL A 40 -1.12 -8.94 4.72
N ILE A 41 -2.30 -8.69 4.13
CA ILE A 41 -3.50 -8.27 4.87
C ILE A 41 -3.95 -9.39 5.81
N SER A 42 -4.07 -10.63 5.32
CA SER A 42 -4.49 -11.76 6.14
C SER A 42 -3.56 -12.00 7.32
N ILE A 43 -2.24 -12.01 7.09
CA ILE A 43 -1.27 -12.22 8.17
C ILE A 43 -1.32 -11.04 9.16
N SER A 44 -1.36 -9.79 8.67
CA SER A 44 -1.43 -8.62 9.55
C SER A 44 -2.67 -8.65 10.45
N ILE A 45 -3.83 -9.07 9.92
CA ILE A 45 -5.06 -9.21 10.69
C ILE A 45 -4.92 -10.32 11.74
N ILE A 46 -4.43 -11.51 11.36
CA ILE A 46 -4.23 -12.63 12.29
C ILE A 46 -3.33 -12.21 13.45
N PHE A 47 -2.18 -11.59 13.15
CA PHE A 47 -1.29 -11.09 14.19
C PHE A 47 -1.98 -10.03 15.05
N SER A 48 -2.65 -9.04 14.46
CA SER A 48 -3.35 -8.01 15.23
C SER A 48 -4.44 -8.56 16.18
N MET A 49 -5.09 -9.66 15.81
CA MET A 49 -6.04 -10.36 16.68
C MET A 49 -5.36 -11.02 17.86
N LEU A 50 -4.21 -11.68 17.65
CA LEU A 50 -3.46 -12.35 18.72
C LEU A 50 -2.99 -11.39 19.81
N PHE A 51 -2.69 -10.15 19.45
CA PHE A 51 -2.18 -9.14 20.39
C PHE A 51 -3.22 -8.07 20.78
N GLY A 52 -4.47 -8.17 20.30
CA GLY A 52 -5.59 -7.34 20.78
C GLY A 52 -5.70 -5.94 20.17
N TYR A 53 -5.09 -5.66 19.02
CA TYR A 53 -5.12 -4.34 18.36
C TYR A 53 -5.63 -4.37 16.91
N THR A 54 -6.60 -5.25 16.64
CA THR A 54 -7.20 -5.46 15.32
C THR A 54 -7.76 -4.18 14.68
N ILE A 55 -8.48 -3.35 15.45
CA ILE A 55 -9.07 -2.11 14.93
C ILE A 55 -7.98 -1.13 14.46
N THR A 56 -6.94 -0.94 15.27
CA THR A 56 -5.79 -0.10 14.93
C THR A 56 -5.08 -0.60 13.66
N ALA A 57 -4.90 -1.92 13.53
CA ALA A 57 -4.30 -2.52 12.35
C ALA A 57 -5.17 -2.32 11.10
N ILE A 58 -6.49 -2.53 11.19
CA ILE A 58 -7.42 -2.30 10.07
C ILE A 58 -7.39 -0.84 9.63
N ILE A 59 -7.44 0.12 10.56
CA ILE A 59 -7.36 1.55 10.23
C ILE A 59 -6.04 1.87 9.50
N GLY A 60 -4.92 1.36 10.00
CA GLY A 60 -3.61 1.55 9.37
C GLY A 60 -3.53 0.94 7.96
N LEU A 61 -4.03 -0.29 7.79
CA LEU A 61 -4.06 -0.98 6.50
C LEU A 61 -4.92 -0.23 5.47
N LEU A 62 -6.10 0.25 5.87
CA LEU A 62 -6.98 1.02 5.00
C LEU A 62 -6.36 2.38 4.65
N ALA A 63 -5.79 3.09 5.62
CA ALA A 63 -5.09 4.35 5.38
C ALA A 63 -3.94 4.17 4.38
N PHE A 64 -3.11 3.14 4.57
CA PHE A 64 -2.03 2.78 3.65
C PHE A 64 -2.56 2.50 2.24
N ALA A 65 -3.56 1.62 2.12
CA ALA A 65 -4.12 1.20 0.84
C ALA A 65 -4.78 2.37 0.07
N ILE A 66 -5.53 3.23 0.75
CA ILE A 66 -6.17 4.41 0.14
C ILE A 66 -5.11 5.38 -0.36
N LEU A 67 -4.12 5.71 0.47
CA LEU A 67 -3.06 6.63 0.05
C LEU A 67 -2.25 6.04 -1.11
N ARG A 68 -2.01 4.72 -1.11
CA ARG A 68 -1.34 4.01 -2.19
C ARG A 68 -2.11 4.05 -3.51
N LEU A 69 -3.43 3.95 -3.46
CA LEU A 69 -4.27 4.11 -4.65
C LEU A 69 -4.11 5.50 -5.29
N LEU A 70 -3.95 6.53 -4.46
CA LEU A 70 -3.79 7.92 -4.93
C LEU A 70 -2.36 8.26 -5.37
N THR A 71 -1.35 7.65 -4.75
CA THR A 71 0.07 8.04 -4.93
C THR A 71 0.92 7.05 -5.69
N GLY A 72 0.49 5.79 -5.77
CA GLY A 72 1.28 4.68 -6.32
C GLY A 72 2.40 4.24 -5.38
N GLY A 73 3.63 4.22 -5.88
CA GLY A 73 4.83 3.88 -5.13
C GLY A 73 5.40 2.52 -5.49
N TYR A 74 6.62 2.27 -5.04
CA TYR A 74 7.34 1.03 -5.31
C TYR A 74 6.67 -0.16 -4.61
N HIS A 75 6.32 -1.20 -5.37
CA HIS A 75 6.00 -2.50 -4.81
C HIS A 75 7.30 -3.27 -4.61
N PHE A 76 7.55 -3.75 -3.38
CA PHE A 76 8.66 -4.64 -3.12
C PHE A 76 8.57 -5.86 -4.03
N LYS A 77 9.65 -6.15 -4.76
CA LYS A 77 9.77 -7.34 -5.62
C LYS A 77 9.58 -8.65 -4.84
N SER A 78 9.83 -8.63 -3.54
CA SER A 78 9.60 -9.76 -2.63
C SER A 78 8.34 -9.53 -1.81
N ALA A 79 7.39 -10.47 -1.94
CA ALA A 79 6.21 -10.58 -1.09
C ALA A 79 6.58 -10.55 0.40
N LEU A 80 7.63 -11.30 0.75
CA LEU A 80 8.11 -11.45 2.12
C LEU A 80 8.64 -10.13 2.68
N ALA A 81 9.35 -9.33 1.85
CA ALA A 81 9.81 -8.01 2.27
C ALA A 81 8.64 -7.05 2.55
N CYS A 82 7.60 -7.07 1.70
CA CYS A 82 6.39 -6.27 1.93
C CYS A 82 5.66 -6.70 3.22
N THR A 83 5.48 -8.02 3.39
CA THR A 83 4.81 -8.62 4.55
C THR A 83 5.55 -8.34 5.84
N VAL A 84 6.86 -8.59 5.90
CA VAL A 84 7.67 -8.32 7.09
C VAL A 84 7.67 -6.83 7.41
N THR A 85 7.91 -5.96 6.42
CA THR A 85 7.90 -4.50 6.65
C THR A 85 6.55 -4.03 7.18
N SER A 86 5.45 -4.47 6.58
CA SER A 86 4.09 -4.08 6.98
C SER A 86 3.72 -4.61 8.37
N ILE A 87 4.03 -5.87 8.66
CA ILE A 87 3.76 -6.49 9.96
C ILE A 87 4.62 -5.85 11.04
N THR A 88 5.93 -5.70 10.83
CA THR A 88 6.82 -5.06 11.80
C THR A 88 6.33 -3.65 12.13
N LEU A 89 5.90 -2.89 11.12
CA LEU A 89 5.35 -1.56 11.37
C LEU A 89 4.04 -1.59 12.15
N ILE A 90 3.10 -2.46 11.81
CA ILE A 90 1.82 -2.59 12.54
C ILE A 90 2.06 -3.05 13.98
N LEU A 91 2.99 -3.98 14.20
CA LEU A 91 3.32 -4.52 15.53
C LEU A 91 4.12 -3.54 16.39
N CYS A 92 4.92 -2.64 15.81
CA CYS A 92 5.70 -1.67 16.57
C CYS A 92 4.89 -0.46 17.04
N ILE A 93 3.79 -0.12 16.36
CA ILE A 93 2.90 1.01 16.71
C ILE A 93 2.46 1.00 18.20
N PRO A 94 1.95 -0.11 18.76
CA PRO A 94 1.50 -0.13 20.15
C PRO A 94 2.63 -0.20 21.19
N LEU A 95 3.87 -0.51 20.78
CA LEU A 95 4.98 -0.74 21.72
C LEU A 95 5.61 0.56 22.25
N PHE A 96 5.40 1.69 21.58
CA PHE A 96 6.01 2.96 21.95
C PHE A 96 4.95 4.05 22.11
N PRO A 97 4.98 4.83 23.21
CA PRO A 97 4.12 6.01 23.35
C PRO A 97 4.57 7.07 22.33
N VAL A 98 3.85 7.17 21.21
CA VAL A 98 4.10 8.18 20.18
C VAL A 98 3.50 9.51 20.63
N SER A 99 4.35 10.50 20.90
CA SER A 99 3.88 11.83 21.28
C SER A 99 3.19 12.53 20.10
N LYS A 100 2.27 13.46 20.40
CA LYS A 100 1.60 14.29 19.37
C LYS A 100 2.59 15.01 18.45
N MET A 101 3.74 15.43 19.01
CA MET A 101 4.82 16.05 18.24
C MET A 101 5.38 15.11 17.16
N ILE A 102 5.59 13.82 17.49
CA ILE A 102 6.06 12.82 16.52
C ILE A 102 4.99 12.57 15.45
N ILE A 103 3.72 12.46 15.83
CA ILE A 103 2.60 12.29 14.88
C ILE A 103 2.57 13.43 13.85
N SER A 104 2.67 14.68 14.33
CA SER A 104 2.72 15.86 13.46
C SER A 104 3.95 15.85 12.56
N LEU A 105 5.13 15.52 13.09
CA LEU A 105 6.36 15.42 12.31
C LEU A 105 6.23 14.41 11.17
N LEU A 106 5.75 13.19 11.46
CA LEU A 106 5.55 12.14 10.46
C LEU A 106 4.56 12.58 9.36
N THR A 107 3.50 13.28 9.76
CA THR A 107 2.48 13.75 8.81
C THR A 107 3.03 14.86 7.91
N ILE A 108 3.80 15.80 8.46
CA ILE A 108 4.47 16.86 7.69
C ILE A 108 5.48 16.25 6.70
N LEU A 109 6.31 15.31 7.16
CA LEU A 109 7.25 14.60 6.28
C LEU A 109 6.51 13.86 5.15
N SER A 110 5.38 13.24 5.46
CA SER A 110 4.53 12.58 4.45
C SER A 110 4.05 13.56 3.38
N LEU A 111 3.58 14.76 3.78
CA LEU A 111 3.17 15.81 2.85
C LEU A 111 4.32 16.23 1.94
N ILE A 112 5.52 16.44 2.50
CA ILE A 112 6.72 16.80 1.75
C ILE A 112 7.04 15.70 0.72
N LEU A 113 7.08 14.44 1.15
CA LEU A 113 7.38 13.31 0.28
C LEU A 113 6.35 13.15 -0.84
N ILE A 114 5.05 13.28 -0.54
CA ILE A 114 4.00 13.23 -1.56
C ILE A 114 4.12 14.42 -2.53
N TYR A 115 4.42 15.62 -2.02
CA TYR A 115 4.58 16.79 -2.86
C TYR A 115 5.72 16.63 -3.88
N PHE A 116 6.85 16.04 -3.48
CA PHE A 116 8.00 15.89 -4.39
C PHE A 116 7.94 14.61 -5.24
N PHE A 117 7.48 13.50 -4.69
CA PHE A 117 7.62 12.18 -5.31
C PHE A 117 6.32 11.58 -5.85
N ALA A 118 5.14 12.12 -5.53
CA ALA A 118 3.88 11.61 -6.08
C ALA A 118 3.48 12.29 -7.41
N PRO A 119 2.80 11.57 -8.32
CA PRO A 119 2.61 10.11 -8.29
C PRO A 119 3.85 9.35 -8.76
N SER A 120 4.06 8.15 -8.23
CA SER A 120 5.21 7.28 -8.56
C SER A 120 4.71 5.91 -9.03
N ASN A 121 5.19 5.40 -10.17
CA ASN A 121 4.83 4.06 -10.72
C ASN A 121 3.32 3.71 -10.78
N ILE A 122 2.43 4.71 -10.86
CA ILE A 122 0.98 4.48 -11.05
C ILE A 122 0.71 3.85 -12.44
N GLU A 123 1.54 4.17 -13.42
CA GLU A 123 1.40 3.74 -14.82
C GLU A 123 1.40 2.21 -14.99
N ASP A 124 2.22 1.52 -14.20
CA ASP A 124 2.36 0.06 -14.27
C ASP A 124 1.24 -0.69 -13.52
N SER A 125 0.52 0.02 -12.64
CA SER A 125 -0.45 -0.57 -11.71
C SER A 125 -1.89 -0.11 -11.94
N SER A 126 -2.11 0.93 -12.76
CA SER A 126 -3.41 1.57 -12.94
C SER A 126 -3.67 1.97 -14.39
N ARG A 127 -4.91 1.80 -14.84
CA ARG A 127 -5.39 2.24 -16.17
C ARG A 127 -5.76 3.72 -16.22
N ILE A 128 -5.49 4.48 -15.15
CA ILE A 128 -5.85 5.91 -15.07
C ILE A 128 -4.99 6.71 -16.05
N PRO A 129 -5.60 7.49 -16.97
CA PRO A 129 -4.85 8.35 -17.89
C PRO A 129 -3.98 9.38 -17.15
N LYS A 130 -2.76 9.62 -17.66
CA LYS A 130 -1.79 10.56 -17.07
C LYS A 130 -2.36 11.97 -16.84
N LYS A 131 -3.35 12.39 -17.62
CA LYS A 131 -4.08 13.66 -17.45
C LYS A 131 -4.67 13.83 -16.04
N TYR A 132 -5.03 12.74 -15.36
CA TYR A 132 -5.64 12.79 -14.02
C TYR A 132 -4.63 12.75 -12.87
N TYR A 133 -3.34 12.58 -13.15
CA TYR A 133 -2.29 12.44 -12.13
C TYR A 133 -2.17 13.65 -11.20
N PRO A 134 -2.29 14.92 -11.68
CA PRO A 134 -2.34 16.07 -10.80
C PRO A 134 -3.53 16.04 -9.83
N HIS A 135 -4.69 15.55 -10.26
CA HIS A 135 -5.87 15.43 -9.40
C HIS A 135 -5.69 14.35 -8.33
N LEU A 136 -5.06 13.22 -8.66
CA LEU A 136 -4.72 12.18 -7.69
C LEU A 136 -3.72 12.68 -6.64
N LYS A 137 -2.70 13.43 -7.07
CA LYS A 137 -1.74 14.08 -6.17
C LYS A 137 -2.43 15.08 -5.23
N LEU A 138 -3.31 15.92 -5.77
CA LEU A 138 -4.08 16.87 -4.96
C LEU A 138 -4.97 16.14 -3.95
N ALA A 139 -5.66 15.08 -4.37
CA ALA A 139 -6.47 14.25 -3.47
C ALA A 139 -5.62 13.61 -2.36
N ALA A 140 -4.42 13.12 -2.67
CA ALA A 140 -3.49 12.59 -1.68
C ALA A 140 -3.03 13.65 -0.67
N LEU A 141 -2.64 14.84 -1.14
CA LEU A 141 -2.25 15.95 -0.27
C LEU A 141 -3.41 16.41 0.63
N THR A 142 -4.62 16.50 0.09
CA THR A 142 -5.82 16.82 0.88
C THR A 142 -6.09 15.75 1.93
N LEU A 143 -6.01 14.47 1.57
CA LEU A 143 -6.22 13.36 2.50
C LEU A 143 -5.22 13.39 3.67
N VAL A 144 -3.92 13.56 3.37
CA VAL A 144 -2.90 13.68 4.41
C VAL A 144 -3.04 14.98 5.20
N GLY A 145 -3.44 16.08 4.56
CA GLY A 145 -3.73 17.36 5.21
C GLY A 145 -4.86 17.23 6.24
N ILE A 146 -5.94 16.51 5.92
CA ILE A 146 -7.03 16.22 6.86
C ILE A 146 -6.51 15.44 8.08
N SER A 147 -5.58 14.49 7.86
CA SER A 147 -5.05 13.67 8.96
C SER A 147 -4.25 14.47 10.01
N VAL A 148 -3.75 15.67 9.68
CA VAL A 148 -3.11 16.58 10.63
C VAL A 148 -4.06 16.94 11.79
N PHE A 149 -5.36 17.08 11.49
CA PHE A 149 -6.37 17.38 12.50
C PHE A 149 -6.84 16.14 13.26
N ILE A 150 -6.85 14.97 12.62
CA ILE A 150 -7.27 13.71 13.23
C ILE A 150 -6.23 13.23 14.26
N GLN A 151 -4.94 13.47 14.03
CA GLN A 151 -3.83 13.06 14.90
C GLN A 151 -3.85 11.58 15.30
N SER A 152 -4.32 10.71 14.39
CA SER A 152 -4.41 9.28 14.62
C SER A 152 -3.06 8.61 14.33
N ILE A 153 -2.49 7.98 15.36
CA ILE A 153 -1.22 7.23 15.27
C ILE A 153 -1.20 6.23 14.09
N PRO A 154 -2.17 5.29 13.93
CA PRO A 154 -2.14 4.34 12.83
C PRO A 154 -2.21 5.01 11.45
N ILE A 155 -2.93 6.13 11.33
CA ILE A 155 -3.05 6.86 10.05
C ILE A 155 -1.74 7.55 9.70
N SER A 156 -1.16 8.32 10.63
CA SER A 156 0.07 9.06 10.37
C SER A 156 1.25 8.14 10.07
N ILE A 157 1.34 7.00 10.77
CA ILE A 157 2.38 6.00 10.50
C ILE A 157 2.15 5.33 9.13
N ALA A 158 0.92 4.91 8.83
CA ALA A 158 0.59 4.34 7.53
C ALA A 158 0.91 5.29 6.36
N PHE A 159 0.55 6.58 6.50
CA PHE A 159 0.83 7.60 5.50
C PHE A 159 2.34 7.84 5.31
N PHE A 160 3.09 7.88 6.41
CA PHE A 160 4.54 8.04 6.35
C PHE A 160 5.22 6.88 5.63
N ILE A 161 4.94 5.63 6.01
CA ILE A 161 5.50 4.45 5.34
C ILE A 161 5.17 4.47 3.85
N GLN A 162 3.91 4.72 3.51
CA GLN A 162 3.48 4.73 2.12
C GLN A 162 4.21 5.82 1.34
N SER A 163 4.39 7.01 1.93
CA SER A 163 5.13 8.10 1.30
C SER A 163 6.62 7.77 1.09
N LEU A 164 7.24 6.97 1.95
CA LEU A 164 8.61 6.47 1.75
C LEU A 164 8.72 5.57 0.52
N THR A 165 7.66 4.80 0.19
CA THR A 165 7.65 3.95 -1.02
C THR A 165 7.66 4.75 -2.32
N LEU A 166 7.41 6.07 -2.27
CA LEU A 166 7.45 6.95 -3.44
C LEU A 166 8.89 7.29 -3.87
N ILE A 167 9.85 7.21 -2.93
CA ILE A 167 11.25 7.54 -3.19
C ILE A 167 11.85 6.44 -4.08
N ARG A 168 12.12 6.79 -5.33
CA ARG A 168 12.74 5.89 -6.31
C ARG A 168 14.27 5.90 -6.13
N ARG A 169 14.88 4.71 -6.11
CA ARG A 169 16.29 4.52 -6.46
C ARG A 169 16.38 4.14 -7.93
#